data_AF-A0A9E3PY60-F1
#
_entry.id   AF-A0A9E3PY60-F1
#
_cell.length_a   1.000
_cell.length_b   1.000
_cell.length_c   1.000
_cell.angle_alpha   90.00
_cell.angle_beta   90.00
_cell.angle_gamma   90.00
#
_symmetry.space_group_name_H-M   'P 1'
#
loop_
_entity.id
_entity.type
_entity.pdbx_description
1 polymer ?
#
loop_
_entity_poly.entity_id
_entity_poly.type
_entity_poly.pdbx_seq_one_letter_code
_entity_poly.pdbx_strand_id
1 'polypeptide(L)'
;MLGAASLLAAPASAFASILDYVGECVPFARAVSGIQIWGDAWTWWSQADGRYQRGQQPEVGAVVAFAKSRPLPLGHVAVVSRVIEPRVVMVTHANWSRQNGERGHVEQDVTLFDVSPTGDWSAVKVWYRDSRGLGSTVYPVNGFIYGRPADGAKVARARVAPELTGEDPDYVGSLIDAYAR
;
A
#
# COMPACT_ATOMS: atom_id res chain seq x y z
N MET A 1 -1.75 47.87 6.01
CA MET A 1 -1.69 46.41 6.24
C MET A 1 -2.26 45.71 5.03
N LEU A 2 -1.41 45.16 4.16
CA LEU A 2 -1.84 44.37 3.00
C LEU A 2 -1.49 42.91 3.31
N GLY A 3 -2.53 42.10 3.54
CA GLY A 3 -2.42 40.69 3.87
C GLY A 3 -1.98 39.88 2.66
N ALA A 4 -0.94 39.07 2.83
CA ALA A 4 -0.52 38.09 1.85
C ALA A 4 -1.50 36.91 1.88
N ALA A 5 -2.24 36.72 0.78
CA ALA A 5 -3.03 35.51 0.57
C ALA A 5 -2.09 34.36 0.25
N SER A 6 -1.93 33.42 1.19
CA SER A 6 -1.21 32.17 0.97
C SER A 6 -2.04 31.26 0.08
N LEU A 7 -1.60 31.07 -1.17
CA LEU A 7 -2.12 30.03 -2.05
C LEU A 7 -1.71 28.67 -1.48
N LEU A 8 -2.65 27.94 -0.89
CA LEU A 8 -2.49 26.52 -0.58
C LEU A 8 -2.45 25.76 -1.90
N ALA A 9 -1.26 25.40 -2.37
CA ALA A 9 -1.12 24.47 -3.50
C ALA A 9 -1.69 23.11 -3.08
N ALA A 10 -2.82 22.72 -3.64
CA ALA A 10 -3.28 21.34 -3.58
C ALA A 10 -2.26 20.45 -4.33
N PRO A 11 -1.90 19.27 -3.82
CA PRO A 11 -1.11 18.34 -4.62
C PRO A 11 -1.95 17.95 -5.82
N ALA A 12 -1.44 18.23 -7.02
CA ALA A 12 -2.05 17.73 -8.24
C ALA A 12 -1.90 16.21 -8.25
N SER A 13 -3.01 15.48 -8.12
CA SER A 13 -3.09 14.14 -8.72
C SER A 13 -2.91 14.34 -10.22
N ALA A 14 -1.81 13.82 -10.78
CA ALA A 14 -1.50 13.96 -12.20
C ALA A 14 -2.47 13.20 -13.12
N PHE A 15 -3.41 12.44 -12.54
CA PHE A 15 -4.38 11.59 -13.22
C PHE A 15 -5.79 11.89 -12.71
N ALA A 16 -6.79 11.79 -13.60
CA ALA A 16 -8.19 12.07 -13.28
C ALA A 16 -8.76 11.03 -12.30
N SER A 17 -8.38 9.76 -12.47
CA SER A 17 -8.55 8.70 -11.48
C SER A 17 -7.19 8.12 -11.08
N ILE A 18 -7.09 7.55 -9.87
CA ILE A 18 -5.92 6.78 -9.47
C ILE A 18 -5.74 5.54 -10.36
N LEU A 19 -6.82 5.02 -10.96
CA LEU A 19 -6.79 3.81 -11.78
C LEU A 19 -6.10 4.03 -13.13
N ASP A 20 -6.02 5.29 -13.59
CA ASP A 20 -5.33 5.66 -14.83
C ASP A 20 -3.80 5.71 -14.65
N TYR A 21 -3.30 5.54 -13.41
CA TYR A 21 -1.87 5.55 -13.13
C TYR A 21 -1.17 4.35 -13.78
N VAL A 22 -0.07 4.64 -14.49
CA VAL A 22 0.86 3.64 -15.00
C VAL A 22 2.27 3.99 -14.53
N GLY A 23 2.88 3.13 -13.71
CA GLY A 23 4.21 3.37 -13.19
C GLY A 23 4.58 2.48 -12.02
N GLU A 24 5.47 2.97 -11.15
CA GLU A 24 6.03 2.22 -10.03
C GLU A 24 5.14 2.28 -8.77
N CYS A 25 5.31 1.34 -7.85
CA CYS A 25 4.54 1.29 -6.60
C CYS A 25 4.83 2.47 -5.67
N VAL A 26 6.07 2.98 -5.66
CA VAL A 26 6.52 4.05 -4.75
C VAL A 26 5.83 5.39 -5.06
N PRO A 27 5.89 5.95 -6.29
CA PRO A 27 5.18 7.19 -6.59
C PRO A 27 3.66 7.04 -6.43
N PHE A 28 3.10 5.89 -6.81
CA PHE A 28 1.69 5.59 -6.60
C PHE A 28 1.30 5.63 -5.11
N ALA A 29 2.02 4.86 -4.27
CA ALA A 29 1.74 4.77 -2.84
C ALA A 29 1.84 6.15 -2.16
N ARG A 30 2.82 6.99 -2.55
CA ARG A 30 2.91 8.37 -2.05
C ARG A 30 1.68 9.20 -2.42
N ALA A 31 1.23 9.10 -3.67
CA ALA A 31 0.09 9.86 -4.17
C ALA A 31 -1.20 9.46 -3.44
N VAL A 32 -1.43 8.17 -3.23
CA VAL A 32 -2.71 7.68 -2.67
C VAL A 32 -2.74 7.58 -1.15
N SER A 33 -1.60 7.39 -0.48
CA SER A 33 -1.54 7.42 1.00
C SER A 33 -1.29 8.82 1.56
N GLY A 34 -0.66 9.71 0.78
CA GLY A 34 -0.15 10.99 1.22
C GLY A 34 1.17 10.93 1.99
N ILE A 35 1.75 9.74 2.23
CA ILE A 35 3.05 9.58 2.89
C ILE A 35 4.16 10.07 1.97
N GLN A 36 5.00 10.96 2.50
CA GLN A 36 6.08 11.61 1.77
C GLN A 36 7.43 10.92 2.01
N ILE A 37 7.62 9.73 1.45
CA ILE A 37 8.87 8.94 1.50
C ILE A 37 9.25 8.56 0.07
N TRP A 38 10.55 8.51 -0.26
CA TRP A 38 11.04 8.35 -1.63
C TRP A 38 12.16 7.29 -1.73
N GLY A 39 12.52 6.93 -2.96
CA GLY A 39 13.52 5.91 -3.25
C GLY A 39 12.92 4.50 -3.23
N ASP A 40 13.78 3.49 -3.26
CA ASP A 40 13.38 2.09 -3.33
C ASP A 40 12.39 1.71 -2.23
N ALA A 41 11.39 0.91 -2.56
CA ALA A 41 10.34 0.51 -1.65
C ALA A 41 10.85 -0.15 -0.35
N TRP A 42 11.89 -0.99 -0.44
CA TRP A 42 12.45 -1.65 0.75
C TRP A 42 13.04 -0.67 1.77
N THR A 43 13.43 0.53 1.36
CA THR A 43 14.00 1.56 2.26
C THR A 43 12.94 2.33 3.04
N TRP A 44 11.65 2.23 2.65
CA TRP A 44 10.60 3.04 3.25
C TRP A 44 10.41 2.78 4.74
N TRP A 45 10.61 1.52 5.17
CA TRP A 45 10.46 1.14 6.57
C TRP A 45 11.44 1.89 7.48
N SER A 46 12.72 1.94 7.11
CA SER A 46 13.72 2.67 7.89
C SER A 46 13.55 4.18 7.75
N GLN A 47 13.20 4.68 6.56
CA GLN A 47 12.96 6.10 6.35
C GLN A 47 11.74 6.63 7.11
N ALA A 48 10.73 5.80 7.37
CA ALA A 48 9.57 6.20 8.15
C ALA A 48 9.91 6.43 9.63
N ASP A 49 11.00 5.85 10.13
CA ASP A 49 11.42 6.03 11.51
C ASP A 49 11.65 7.51 11.87
N GLY A 50 11.07 7.95 12.98
CA GLY A 50 11.09 9.36 13.40
C GLY A 50 10.32 10.33 12.50
N ARG A 51 9.68 9.88 11.42
CA ARG A 51 8.87 10.70 10.51
C ARG A 51 7.39 10.35 10.60
N TYR A 52 7.07 9.07 10.46
CA TYR A 52 5.72 8.53 10.55
C TYR A 52 5.69 7.43 11.61
N GLN A 53 4.54 7.24 12.25
CA GLN A 53 4.35 6.09 13.15
C GLN A 53 4.45 4.78 12.33
N ARG A 54 4.98 3.73 12.97
CA ARG A 54 5.13 2.39 12.40
C ARG A 54 4.58 1.33 13.36
N GLY A 55 4.11 0.20 12.84
CA GLY A 55 3.62 -0.90 13.67
C GLY A 55 3.24 -2.13 12.85
N GLN A 56 2.71 -3.16 13.52
CA GLN A 56 2.36 -4.46 12.91
C GLN A 56 0.87 -4.65 12.66
N GLN A 57 0.02 -3.71 13.09
CA GLN A 57 -1.41 -3.81 12.88
C GLN A 57 -1.79 -3.09 11.58
N PRO A 58 -2.57 -3.73 10.69
CA PRO A 58 -3.06 -3.08 9.49
C PRO A 58 -4.12 -2.03 9.86
N GLU A 59 -4.07 -0.91 9.15
CA GLU A 59 -5.09 0.14 9.23
C GLU A 59 -5.37 0.65 7.82
N VAL A 60 -6.63 1.04 7.54
CA VAL A 60 -6.98 1.66 6.27
C VAL A 60 -6.12 2.92 6.04
N GLY A 61 -5.51 3.00 4.86
CA GLY A 61 -4.59 4.06 4.47
C GLY A 61 -3.14 3.86 4.91
N ALA A 62 -2.85 2.85 5.75
CA ALA A 62 -1.48 2.51 6.09
C ALA A 62 -0.76 1.91 4.88
N VAL A 63 0.54 2.19 4.76
CA VAL A 63 1.39 1.59 3.72
C VAL A 63 2.04 0.34 4.28
N VAL A 64 1.73 -0.83 3.72
CA VAL A 64 2.48 -2.05 3.99
C VAL A 64 3.84 -1.97 3.29
N ALA A 65 4.92 -2.17 4.04
CA ALA A 65 6.30 -2.08 3.54
C ALA A 65 6.93 -3.47 3.43
N PHE A 66 7.05 -3.99 2.21
CA PHE A 66 7.65 -5.28 1.94
C PHE A 66 9.18 -5.20 2.08
N ALA A 67 9.77 -6.20 2.73
CA ALA A 67 11.20 -6.27 2.89
C ALA A 67 11.88 -6.69 1.57
N LYS A 68 13.15 -6.29 1.44
CA LYS A 68 14.01 -6.77 0.35
C LYS A 68 14.19 -8.27 0.48
N SER A 69 13.93 -9.00 -0.60
CA SER A 69 14.09 -10.45 -0.66
C SER A 69 14.53 -10.88 -2.05
N ARG A 70 14.93 -12.15 -2.21
CA ARG A 70 15.34 -12.70 -3.51
C ARG A 70 14.29 -12.51 -4.63
N PRO A 71 12.99 -12.81 -4.42
CA PRO A 71 11.96 -12.57 -5.44
C PRO A 71 11.54 -11.09 -5.54
N LEU A 72 11.95 -10.23 -4.61
CA LEU A 72 11.53 -8.83 -4.53
C LEU A 72 12.72 -7.92 -4.14
N PRO A 73 13.72 -7.75 -5.01
CA PRO A 73 14.99 -7.10 -4.67
C PRO A 73 14.88 -5.59 -4.42
N LEU A 74 13.85 -4.94 -4.95
CA LEU A 74 13.55 -3.53 -4.71
C LEU A 74 12.54 -3.31 -3.57
N GLY A 75 12.06 -4.40 -2.95
CA GLY A 75 10.89 -4.37 -2.07
C GLY A 75 9.62 -4.04 -2.84
N HIS A 76 8.56 -3.73 -2.08
CA HIS A 76 7.29 -3.25 -2.61
C HIS A 76 6.56 -2.45 -1.54
N VAL A 77 5.68 -1.56 -1.95
CA VAL A 77 4.77 -0.86 -1.06
C VAL A 77 3.36 -0.94 -1.62
N ALA A 78 2.39 -1.12 -0.73
CA ALA A 78 0.97 -1.22 -1.05
C ALA A 78 0.19 -0.44 0.01
N VAL A 79 -0.96 0.13 -0.34
CA VAL A 79 -1.77 0.91 0.60
C VAL A 79 -3.00 0.10 0.98
N VAL A 80 -3.21 -0.10 2.28
CA VAL A 80 -4.33 -0.90 2.80
C VAL A 80 -5.64 -0.17 2.50
N SER A 81 -6.48 -0.73 1.63
CA SER A 81 -7.77 -0.17 1.25
C SER A 81 -8.87 -0.62 2.20
N ARG A 82 -8.81 -1.87 2.69
CA ARG A 82 -9.76 -2.46 3.64
C ARG A 82 -9.07 -3.40 4.61
N VAL A 83 -9.54 -3.42 5.86
CA VAL A 83 -9.24 -4.50 6.81
C VAL A 83 -10.44 -5.41 6.88
N ILE A 84 -10.30 -6.65 6.41
CA ILE A 84 -11.41 -7.60 6.28
C ILE A 84 -11.56 -8.37 7.59
N GLU A 85 -10.45 -8.92 8.07
CA GLU A 85 -10.35 -9.65 9.33
C GLU A 85 -8.88 -9.67 9.82
N PRO A 86 -8.55 -10.27 10.98
CA PRO A 86 -7.21 -10.16 11.56
C PRO A 86 -6.05 -10.59 10.65
N ARG A 87 -6.31 -11.47 9.67
CA ARG A 87 -5.30 -12.02 8.75
C ARG A 87 -5.51 -11.65 7.29
N VAL A 88 -6.59 -10.96 6.95
CA VAL A 88 -6.95 -10.64 5.57
C VAL A 88 -7.19 -9.14 5.46
N VAL A 89 -6.44 -8.51 4.55
CA VAL A 89 -6.66 -7.13 4.15
C VAL A 89 -6.77 -7.06 2.63
N MET A 90 -7.38 -5.99 2.13
CA MET A 90 -7.27 -5.62 0.73
C MET A 90 -6.30 -4.45 0.61
N VAL A 91 -5.53 -4.43 -0.47
CA VAL A 91 -4.58 -3.36 -0.77
C VAL A 91 -4.78 -2.82 -2.17
N THR A 92 -4.52 -1.54 -2.33
CA THR A 92 -4.46 -0.88 -3.63
C THR A 92 -3.01 -0.50 -3.90
N HIS A 93 -2.48 -0.94 -5.04
CA HIS A 93 -1.08 -0.78 -5.41
C HIS A 93 -0.87 -0.77 -6.92
N ALA A 94 0.34 -0.37 -7.36
CA ALA A 94 0.73 -0.40 -8.77
C ALA A 94 1.91 -1.35 -8.98
N ASN A 95 2.12 -1.79 -10.23
CA ASN A 95 3.32 -2.54 -10.66
C ASN A 95 3.48 -3.95 -10.09
N TRP A 96 2.40 -4.61 -9.66
CA TRP A 96 2.47 -5.95 -9.06
C TRP A 96 2.27 -7.08 -10.07
N SER A 97 1.07 -7.25 -10.62
CA SER A 97 0.81 -8.21 -11.70
C SER A 97 1.07 -7.62 -13.08
N ARG A 98 1.16 -8.52 -14.07
CA ARG A 98 1.06 -8.13 -15.48
C ARG A 98 -0.40 -8.01 -15.87
N GLN A 99 -0.74 -6.99 -16.64
CA GLN A 99 -2.04 -6.85 -17.31
C GLN A 99 -1.76 -6.75 -18.81
N ASN A 100 -2.33 -7.66 -19.61
CA ASN A 100 -2.07 -7.75 -21.05
C ASN A 100 -0.57 -7.82 -21.42
N GLY A 101 0.25 -8.43 -20.56
CA GLY A 101 1.70 -8.55 -20.75
C GLY A 101 2.52 -7.39 -20.17
N GLU A 102 1.90 -6.27 -19.80
CA GLU A 102 2.56 -5.08 -19.30
C GLU A 102 2.48 -4.97 -17.77
N ARG A 103 3.48 -4.33 -17.16
CA ARG A 103 3.47 -3.99 -15.73
C ARG A 103 3.24 -2.49 -15.56
N GLY A 104 2.89 -2.09 -14.34
CA GLY A 104 2.81 -0.70 -13.92
C GLY A 104 1.39 -0.20 -13.67
N HIS A 105 0.39 -0.96 -14.10
CA HIS A 105 -1.01 -0.68 -13.83
C HIS A 105 -1.34 -0.76 -12.35
N VAL A 106 -2.39 -0.03 -11.96
CA VAL A 106 -3.00 -0.11 -10.65
C VAL A 106 -3.88 -1.35 -10.55
N GLU A 107 -3.81 -2.00 -9.41
CA GLU A 107 -4.73 -3.03 -8.98
C GLU A 107 -5.34 -2.56 -7.66
N GLN A 108 -6.65 -2.36 -7.67
CA GLN A 108 -7.43 -1.87 -6.55
C GLN A 108 -8.02 -3.05 -5.78
N ASP A 109 -8.03 -2.94 -4.45
CA ASP A 109 -8.61 -3.93 -3.55
C ASP A 109 -8.11 -5.38 -3.77
N VAL A 110 -6.80 -5.54 -3.94
CA VAL A 110 -6.12 -6.83 -4.08
C VAL A 110 -6.01 -7.53 -2.72
N THR A 111 -6.41 -8.79 -2.64
CA THR A 111 -6.29 -9.59 -1.41
C THR A 111 -4.83 -9.76 -0.97
N LEU A 112 -4.56 -9.42 0.28
CA LEU A 112 -3.31 -9.66 0.98
C LEU A 112 -3.59 -10.51 2.22
N PHE A 113 -3.00 -11.69 2.27
CA PHE A 113 -3.22 -12.67 3.33
C PHE A 113 -1.98 -12.88 4.17
N ASP A 114 -2.11 -12.70 5.48
CA ASP A 114 -1.06 -13.00 6.44
C ASP A 114 -0.94 -14.51 6.68
N VAL A 115 0.24 -15.05 6.39
CA VAL A 115 0.61 -16.45 6.58
C VAL A 115 1.70 -16.63 7.63
N SER A 116 2.02 -15.59 8.40
CA SER A 116 2.98 -15.67 9.50
C SER A 116 2.55 -16.70 10.57
N PRO A 117 3.47 -17.37 11.27
CA PRO A 117 3.09 -18.33 12.30
C PRO A 117 2.29 -17.70 13.47
N THR A 118 2.52 -16.43 13.75
CA THR A 118 2.08 -15.70 14.95
C THR A 118 0.97 -14.68 14.68
N GLY A 119 0.58 -14.45 13.42
CA GLY A 119 -0.42 -13.43 13.10
C GLY A 119 0.12 -12.00 13.14
N ASP A 120 1.43 -11.82 12.99
CA ASP A 120 2.13 -10.54 13.17
C ASP A 120 2.46 -9.84 11.84
N TRP A 121 1.87 -10.31 10.75
CA TRP A 121 2.03 -9.79 9.39
C TRP A 121 3.46 -9.85 8.85
N SER A 122 4.39 -10.57 9.50
CA SER A 122 5.78 -10.68 9.03
C SER A 122 5.95 -11.46 7.72
N ALA A 123 4.94 -12.24 7.32
CA ALA A 123 4.96 -13.06 6.12
C ALA A 123 3.58 -13.08 5.46
N VAL A 124 3.51 -12.66 4.19
CA VAL A 124 2.25 -12.51 3.47
C VAL A 124 2.25 -13.21 2.12
N LYS A 125 1.06 -13.58 1.64
CA LYS A 125 0.78 -13.91 0.25
C LYS A 125 -0.08 -12.82 -0.37
N VAL A 126 0.22 -12.48 -1.61
CA VAL A 126 -0.51 -11.46 -2.37
C VAL A 126 -1.28 -12.16 -3.47
N TRP A 127 -2.52 -11.75 -3.70
CA TRP A 127 -3.26 -12.17 -4.88
C TRP A 127 -2.52 -11.73 -6.14
N TYR A 128 -2.58 -12.58 -7.17
CA TYR A 128 -1.86 -12.37 -8.41
C TYR A 128 -2.74 -12.74 -9.60
N ARG A 129 -2.82 -11.82 -10.56
CA ARG A 129 -3.78 -11.89 -11.67
C ARG A 129 -3.62 -13.13 -12.54
N ASP A 130 -2.38 -13.47 -12.89
CA ASP A 130 -2.13 -14.61 -13.80
C ASP A 130 -2.54 -15.95 -13.17
N SER A 131 -2.47 -16.07 -11.83
CA SER A 131 -2.92 -17.26 -11.10
C SER A 131 -4.40 -17.22 -10.72
N ARG A 132 -5.09 -16.09 -10.90
CA ARG A 132 -6.48 -15.87 -10.47
C ARG A 132 -6.71 -16.28 -9.01
N GLY A 133 -5.77 -15.91 -8.14
CA GLY A 133 -5.75 -16.31 -6.74
C GLY A 133 -4.47 -15.87 -6.04
N LEU A 134 -4.30 -16.27 -4.77
CA LEU A 134 -3.07 -16.04 -4.02
C LEU A 134 -1.86 -16.68 -4.72
N GLY A 135 -0.81 -15.89 -4.92
CA GLY A 135 0.46 -16.38 -5.43
C GLY A 135 1.11 -17.41 -4.48
N SER A 136 1.92 -18.30 -5.04
CA SER A 136 2.65 -19.30 -4.25
C SER A 136 3.76 -18.72 -3.38
N THR A 137 4.28 -17.54 -3.76
CA THR A 137 5.40 -16.88 -3.09
C THR A 137 4.95 -16.25 -1.78
N VAL A 138 5.68 -16.54 -0.70
CA VAL A 138 5.56 -15.85 0.58
C VAL A 138 6.56 -14.69 0.60
N TYR A 139 6.06 -13.49 0.85
CA TYR A 139 6.87 -12.27 0.90
C TYR A 139 7.07 -11.81 2.35
N PRO A 140 8.30 -11.47 2.75
CA PRO A 140 8.55 -10.86 4.05
C PRO A 140 8.06 -9.41 4.06
N VAL A 141 7.43 -9.00 5.16
CA VAL A 141 6.93 -7.64 5.39
C VAL A 141 7.55 -7.11 6.67
N ASN A 142 7.98 -5.85 6.64
CA ASN A 142 8.53 -5.20 7.82
C ASN A 142 7.42 -4.74 8.78
N GLY A 143 6.30 -4.29 8.22
CA GLY A 143 5.14 -3.79 8.95
C GLY A 143 4.35 -2.76 8.15
N PHE A 144 3.62 -1.93 8.87
CA PHE A 144 2.76 -0.87 8.35
C PHE A 144 3.28 0.52 8.76
N ILE A 145 3.34 1.43 7.79
CA ILE A 145 3.66 2.83 8.00
C ILE A 145 2.34 3.59 8.03
N TYR A 146 2.06 4.26 9.14
CA TYR A 146 0.80 4.98 9.35
C TYR A 146 0.89 6.41 8.83
N GLY A 147 -0.21 6.92 8.29
CA GLY A 147 -0.31 8.33 7.84
C GLY A 147 -0.23 9.37 8.95
N ARG A 148 0.12 8.97 10.19
CA ARG A 148 0.26 9.86 11.35
C ARG A 148 1.74 10.20 11.58
N PRO A 149 2.09 11.48 11.79
CA PRO A 149 3.46 11.85 12.13
C PRO A 149 3.91 11.17 13.42
N ALA A 150 5.20 10.83 13.50
CA ALA A 150 5.82 10.45 14.76
C ALA A 150 5.92 11.66 15.71
N ASP A 151 6.10 11.41 17.01
CA ASP A 151 6.20 12.49 17.99
C ASP A 151 7.39 13.41 17.70
N GLY A 152 7.12 14.71 17.63
CA GLY A 152 8.11 15.73 17.27
C GLY A 152 8.50 15.78 15.79
N ALA A 153 7.91 14.93 14.94
CA ALA A 153 8.20 14.92 13.51
C ALA A 153 7.63 16.17 12.80
N LYS A 154 8.42 16.76 11.90
CA LYS A 154 8.03 17.89 11.06
C LYS A 154 7.44 17.43 9.72
N VAL A 155 6.49 16.51 9.76
CA VAL A 155 5.72 16.07 8.58
C VAL A 155 4.22 16.26 8.84
N ALA A 156 3.47 16.56 7.78
CA ALA A 156 2.02 16.65 7.89
C ALA A 156 1.40 15.26 8.07
N ARG A 157 0.22 15.21 8.71
CA ARG A 157 -0.62 14.01 8.67
C ARG A 157 -1.01 13.74 7.22
N ALA A 158 -0.77 12.52 6.77
CA ALA A 158 -1.10 12.07 5.44
C ALA A 158 -2.62 12.03 5.24
N ARG A 159 -3.08 12.30 4.02
CA ARG A 159 -4.48 12.22 3.62
C ARG A 159 -4.60 11.19 2.51
N VAL A 160 -5.45 10.20 2.75
CA VAL A 160 -5.70 9.10 1.83
C VAL A 160 -6.55 9.59 0.66
N ALA A 161 -6.27 9.11 -0.55
CA ALA A 161 -7.09 9.39 -1.72
C ALA A 161 -8.50 8.78 -1.59
N PRO A 162 -9.58 9.49 -2.00
CA PRO A 162 -10.94 8.97 -1.91
C PRO A 162 -11.14 7.65 -2.67
N GLU A 163 -10.46 7.49 -3.80
CA GLU A 163 -10.55 6.30 -4.66
C GLU A 163 -9.68 5.13 -4.17
N LEU A 164 -9.14 5.16 -2.94
CA LEU A 164 -8.27 4.08 -2.47
C LEU A 164 -8.96 2.70 -2.54
N THR A 165 -10.27 2.65 -2.38
CA THR A 165 -11.11 1.46 -2.48
C THR A 165 -12.23 1.72 -3.49
N GLY A 166 -12.65 0.68 -4.20
CA GLY A 166 -13.76 0.73 -5.15
C GLY A 166 -15.11 0.88 -4.45
N GLU A 167 -16.16 1.09 -5.25
CA GLU A 167 -17.53 1.16 -4.76
C GLU A 167 -18.00 -0.19 -4.18
N ASP A 168 -17.65 -1.28 -4.87
CA ASP A 168 -18.06 -2.65 -4.51
C ASP A 168 -16.83 -3.60 -4.40
N PRO A 169 -15.98 -3.48 -3.36
CA PRO A 169 -14.86 -4.39 -3.16
C PRO A 169 -15.35 -5.81 -2.83
N ASP A 170 -14.71 -6.83 -3.41
CA ASP A 170 -15.13 -8.23 -3.28
C ASP A 170 -14.69 -8.85 -1.94
N TYR A 171 -15.43 -8.53 -0.87
CA TYR A 171 -15.18 -9.07 0.48
C TYR A 171 -15.22 -10.60 0.51
N VAL A 172 -16.20 -11.21 -0.16
CA VAL A 172 -16.39 -12.67 -0.15
C VAL A 172 -15.25 -13.33 -0.92
N GLY A 173 -14.90 -12.80 -2.09
CA GLY A 173 -13.75 -13.22 -2.88
C GLY A 173 -12.46 -13.16 -2.07
N SER A 174 -12.23 -12.10 -1.29
CA SER A 174 -11.02 -11.99 -0.46
C SER A 174 -10.89 -13.10 0.59
N LEU A 175 -12.00 -13.56 1.16
CA LEU A 175 -12.02 -14.67 2.12
C LEU A 175 -11.88 -16.03 1.41
N ILE A 176 -12.49 -16.18 0.23
CA ILE A 176 -12.31 -17.37 -0.62
C ILE A 176 -10.84 -17.49 -1.03
N ASP A 177 -10.23 -16.42 -1.53
CA ASP A 177 -8.81 -16.39 -1.90
C ASP A 177 -7.89 -16.82 -0.75
N ALA A 178 -8.18 -16.37 0.48
CA ALA A 178 -7.36 -16.63 1.64
C ALA A 178 -7.47 -18.08 2.16
N TYR A 179 -8.66 -18.68 2.08
CA TYR A 179 -8.96 -19.93 2.79
C TYR A 179 -9.35 -21.11 1.90
N ALA A 180 -9.78 -20.87 0.66
CA ALA A 180 -10.05 -21.95 -0.28
C ALA A 180 -8.73 -22.59 -0.72
N ARG A 181 -8.65 -23.91 -0.56
CA ARG A 181 -7.50 -24.74 -0.96
C ARG A 181 -7.79 -25.47 -2.26
#